data_AF-A0A9K3CZR2-F1
#
_entry.id   AF-A0A9K3CZR2-F1
#
_cell.length_a   1.000
_cell.length_b   1.000
_cell.length_c   1.000
_cell.angle_alpha   90.00
_cell.angle_beta   90.00
_cell.angle_gamma   90.00
#
_symmetry.space_group_name_H-M   'P 1'
#
loop_
_entity.id
_entity.type
_entity.pdbx_description
1 polymer ?
#
loop_
_entity_poly.entity_id
_entity_poly.type
_entity_poly.pdbx_seq_one_letter_code
_entity_poly.pdbx_strand_id
1 'polypeptide(L)'
;MIDLKITYVDVVGLMVSLAIIAVGWRNRRTNTRKAQGIFSHVKSNAGQWAKFPKTLLKLSDETFRHVATGRTNCHACVTSIELRPKKDLARLAYEMISPTHDTVTVTIPLHSICEPHTFAAVAKKYERRFHSTMSTFLRMAKRITGEPAHKIHLYAETTKVCTTYLHAPRVKALLKDLGPALLCCVVADCDGTPINVDAGREDNTHPHTAGHKVECRSFVRVVCRVMDLGEGVSSAALASDLALALVEGSTRVKLTGKDKKAADKRRQGEVAESEHDKRMETQQRAKQNKVAAYKAKMAQMTDEAREIAERREAKRQAKRREKKGQATTIVM
;
A
#
# COMPACT_ATOMS: atom_id res chain seq x y z
N MET A 1 14.15 -58.27 8.55
CA MET A 1 14.03 -57.82 7.14
C MET A 1 12.66 -57.19 6.99
N ILE A 2 12.58 -55.89 6.71
CA ILE A 2 11.30 -55.21 6.49
C ILE A 2 11.10 -55.15 4.98
N ASP A 3 10.21 -55.98 4.44
CA ASP A 3 9.84 -55.96 3.03
C ASP A 3 8.93 -54.76 2.77
N LEU A 4 9.52 -53.67 2.27
CA LEU A 4 8.79 -52.47 1.89
C LEU A 4 8.13 -52.71 0.52
N LYS A 5 6.85 -53.06 0.50
CA LYS A 5 6.05 -53.14 -0.73
C LYS A 5 5.73 -51.73 -1.22
N ILE A 6 6.58 -51.18 -2.10
CA ILE A 6 6.32 -49.93 -2.79
C ILE A 6 5.24 -50.19 -3.84
N THR A 7 4.09 -49.51 -3.72
CA THR A 7 3.01 -49.64 -4.69
C THR A 7 3.20 -48.69 -5.87
N TYR A 8 2.60 -49.02 -7.03
CA TYR A 8 2.63 -48.16 -8.21
C TYR A 8 2.08 -46.75 -7.91
N VAL A 9 1.11 -46.64 -7.01
CA VAL A 9 0.53 -45.37 -6.55
C VAL A 9 1.58 -44.51 -5.84
N ASP A 10 2.46 -45.11 -5.05
CA ASP A 10 3.54 -44.39 -4.35
C ASP A 10 4.59 -43.84 -5.33
N VAL A 11 4.92 -44.62 -6.37
CA VAL A 11 5.85 -44.18 -7.41
C VAL A 11 5.28 -43.02 -8.23
N VAL A 12 4.01 -43.10 -8.62
CA VAL A 12 3.33 -42.02 -9.34
C VAL A 12 3.21 -40.77 -8.46
N GLY A 13 2.84 -40.94 -7.19
CA GLY A 13 2.77 -39.83 -6.22
C GLY A 13 4.11 -39.13 -6.03
N LEU A 14 5.20 -39.89 -5.96
CA LEU A 14 6.56 -39.35 -5.83
C LEU A 14 7.02 -38.63 -7.10
N MET A 15 6.71 -39.19 -8.28
CA MET A 15 7.02 -38.56 -9.57
C MET A 15 6.27 -37.23 -9.77
N VAL A 16 4.99 -37.17 -9.41
CA VAL A 16 4.19 -35.93 -9.45
C VAL A 16 4.76 -34.90 -8.46
N SER A 17 5.13 -35.34 -7.26
CA SER A 17 5.74 -34.46 -6.25
C SER A 17 7.07 -33.89 -6.73
N LEU A 18 7.94 -34.70 -7.32
CA LEU A 18 9.21 -34.27 -7.91
C LEU A 18 9.00 -33.31 -9.08
N ALA A 19 8.00 -33.55 -9.94
CA ALA A 19 7.66 -32.64 -11.04
C ALA A 19 7.19 -31.27 -10.52
N ILE A 20 6.35 -31.24 -9.48
CA ILE A 20 5.91 -30.00 -8.83
C ILE A 20 7.12 -29.25 -8.23
N ILE A 21 8.01 -29.96 -7.53
CA ILE A 21 9.23 -29.38 -6.95
C ILE A 21 10.14 -28.80 -8.05
N ALA A 22 10.36 -29.54 -9.14
CA ALA A 22 11.19 -29.11 -10.26
C ALA A 22 10.62 -27.88 -10.97
N VAL A 23 9.30 -27.82 -11.18
CA VAL A 23 8.60 -26.65 -11.73
C VAL A 23 8.74 -25.46 -10.79
N GLY A 24 8.55 -25.66 -9.48
CA GLY A 24 8.75 -24.62 -8.48
C GLY A 24 10.17 -24.05 -8.47
N TRP A 25 11.19 -24.92 -8.54
CA TRP A 25 12.61 -24.53 -8.62
C TRP A 25 12.93 -23.77 -9.91
N ARG A 26 12.44 -24.23 -11.07
CA ARG A 26 12.61 -23.54 -12.35
C ARG A 26 11.97 -22.15 -12.30
N ASN A 27 10.78 -22.03 -11.72
CA ASN A 27 10.06 -20.75 -11.59
C ASN A 27 10.76 -19.76 -10.65
N ARG A 28 11.39 -20.22 -9.56
CA ARG A 28 12.19 -19.35 -8.67
C ARG A 28 13.38 -18.70 -9.39
N ARG A 29 14.10 -19.49 -10.22
CA ARG A 29 15.24 -18.98 -11.00
C ARG A 29 14.81 -17.99 -12.09
N THR A 30 13.65 -18.20 -12.72
CA THR A 30 13.15 -17.29 -13.76
C THR A 30 12.67 -15.95 -13.20
N ASN A 31 11.98 -15.94 -12.05
CA ASN A 31 11.54 -14.70 -11.42
C ASN A 31 12.72 -13.81 -10.99
N THR A 32 13.77 -14.39 -10.42
CA THR A 32 14.96 -13.64 -10.02
C THR A 32 15.65 -12.99 -11.22
N ARG A 33 15.81 -13.73 -12.34
CA ARG A 33 16.37 -13.18 -13.60
C ARG A 33 15.49 -12.09 -14.18
N LYS A 34 14.17 -12.28 -14.20
CA LYS A 34 13.21 -11.29 -14.68
C LYS A 34 13.26 -10.00 -13.85
N ALA A 35 13.29 -10.13 -12.52
CA ALA A 35 13.40 -9.00 -11.61
C ALA A 35 14.71 -8.24 -11.82
N GLN A 36 15.83 -8.94 -12.04
CA GLN A 36 17.12 -8.34 -12.37
C GLN A 36 17.09 -7.58 -13.71
N GLY A 37 16.41 -8.11 -14.73
CA GLY A 37 16.22 -7.43 -16.01
C GLY A 37 15.43 -6.13 -15.87
N ILE A 38 14.27 -6.19 -15.20
CA ILE A 38 13.45 -5.00 -14.89
C ILE A 38 14.29 -3.97 -14.13
N PHE A 39 15.04 -4.44 -13.13
CA PHE A 39 15.90 -3.60 -12.32
C PHE A 39 17.01 -2.92 -13.14
N SER A 40 17.61 -3.62 -14.12
CA SER A 40 18.62 -3.00 -14.98
C SER A 40 18.08 -1.84 -15.82
N HIS A 41 16.81 -1.88 -16.25
CA HIS A 41 16.17 -0.76 -16.94
C HIS A 41 15.87 0.42 -16.01
N VAL A 42 15.51 0.16 -14.74
CA VAL A 42 15.37 1.24 -13.75
C VAL A 42 16.74 1.86 -13.44
N LYS A 43 17.78 1.02 -13.37
CA LYS A 43 19.16 1.43 -13.12
C LYS A 43 19.76 2.25 -14.25
N SER A 44 19.46 1.98 -15.52
CA SER A 44 19.97 2.79 -16.63
C SER A 44 19.50 4.24 -16.54
N ASN A 45 18.29 4.47 -16.02
CA ASN A 45 17.77 5.82 -15.76
C ASN A 45 18.29 6.40 -14.43
N ALA A 46 19.02 5.61 -13.63
CA ALA A 46 19.45 5.98 -12.30
C ALA A 46 20.70 6.86 -12.24
N GLY A 47 21.22 7.34 -13.37
CA GLY A 47 22.31 8.33 -13.40
C GLY A 47 22.01 9.62 -12.61
N GLN A 48 20.76 9.80 -12.16
CA GLN A 48 20.31 10.90 -11.33
C GLN A 48 20.33 10.61 -9.81
N TRP A 49 20.80 9.44 -9.36
CA TRP A 49 20.87 9.05 -7.94
C TRP A 49 22.32 8.83 -7.50
N ALA A 50 22.76 9.47 -6.41
CA ALA A 50 24.15 9.35 -5.94
C ALA A 50 24.48 7.98 -5.33
N LYS A 51 23.51 7.28 -4.72
CA LYS A 51 23.69 5.95 -4.13
C LYS A 51 22.63 5.00 -4.66
N PHE A 52 23.03 4.18 -5.62
CA PHE A 52 22.20 3.13 -6.20
C PHE A 52 22.81 1.77 -5.86
N PRO A 53 22.27 1.02 -4.88
CA PRO A 53 22.83 -0.28 -4.51
C PRO A 53 22.81 -1.20 -5.73
N LYS A 54 23.88 -1.96 -5.89
CA LYS A 54 24.09 -2.85 -7.04
C LYS A 54 23.16 -4.07 -7.00
N THR A 55 22.64 -4.41 -5.82
CA THR A 55 21.86 -5.62 -5.56
C THR A 55 20.39 -5.30 -5.29
N LEU A 56 19.52 -6.15 -5.82
CA LEU A 56 18.07 -6.14 -5.59
C LEU A 56 17.78 -6.96 -4.33
N LEU A 57 17.08 -6.37 -3.36
CA LEU A 57 16.71 -7.06 -2.12
C LEU A 57 15.52 -7.99 -2.39
N LYS A 58 15.69 -9.29 -2.15
CA LYS A 58 14.60 -10.26 -2.25
C LYS A 58 13.84 -10.30 -0.92
N LEU A 59 12.59 -9.84 -0.92
CA LEU A 59 11.72 -9.90 0.28
C LEU A 59 10.92 -11.21 0.31
N SER A 60 10.49 -11.68 -0.86
CA SER A 60 9.75 -12.92 -1.07
C SER A 60 10.15 -13.54 -2.40
N ASP A 61 9.65 -14.74 -2.73
CA ASP A 61 9.80 -15.34 -4.06
C ASP A 61 9.11 -14.51 -5.17
N GLU A 62 8.22 -13.60 -4.78
CA GLU A 62 7.35 -12.79 -5.64
C GLU A 62 7.66 -11.30 -5.54
N THR A 63 8.13 -10.85 -4.37
CA THR A 63 8.34 -9.44 -4.08
C THR A 63 9.83 -9.13 -3.97
N PHE A 64 10.29 -8.24 -4.82
CA PHE A 64 11.64 -7.71 -4.82
C PHE A 64 11.59 -6.22 -4.53
N ARG A 65 12.53 -5.72 -3.74
CA ARG A 65 12.61 -4.31 -3.37
C ARG A 65 13.99 -3.76 -3.67
N HIS A 66 14.02 -2.53 -4.13
CA HIS A 66 15.22 -1.75 -4.30
C HIS A 66 15.03 -0.39 -3.64
N VAL A 67 16.10 0.15 -3.07
CA VAL A 67 16.12 1.48 -2.46
C VAL A 67 17.29 2.26 -3.03
N ALA A 68 17.00 3.36 -3.72
CA ALA A 68 17.99 4.33 -4.20
C ALA A 68 17.96 5.59 -3.33
N THR A 69 19.10 6.23 -3.11
CA THR A 69 19.19 7.49 -2.33
C THR A 69 20.13 8.48 -3.00
N GLY A 70 20.13 9.73 -2.52
CA GLY A 70 21.11 10.74 -2.92
C GLY A 70 20.72 11.60 -4.13
N ARG A 71 19.41 11.83 -4.34
CA ARG A 71 18.94 12.90 -5.22
C ARG A 71 18.54 14.10 -4.36
N THR A 72 18.74 15.31 -4.86
CA THR A 72 18.19 16.53 -4.27
C THR A 72 16.65 16.46 -4.23
N ASN A 73 16.03 16.91 -3.14
CA ASN A 73 14.57 16.93 -2.89
C ASN A 73 13.87 15.56 -2.67
N CYS A 74 14.59 14.44 -2.67
CA CYS A 74 14.06 13.12 -2.35
C CYS A 74 14.90 12.46 -1.25
N HIS A 75 14.28 11.93 -0.21
CA HIS A 75 15.01 11.14 0.79
C HIS A 75 15.51 9.82 0.21
N ALA A 76 14.61 9.12 -0.49
CA ALA A 76 14.89 7.85 -1.14
C ALA A 76 13.90 7.61 -2.28
N CYS A 77 14.20 6.65 -3.14
CA CYS A 77 13.26 6.04 -4.07
C CYS A 77 13.22 4.55 -3.76
N VAL A 78 12.03 4.07 -3.41
CA VAL A 78 11.77 2.66 -3.12
C VAL A 78 11.05 2.07 -4.33
N THR A 79 11.71 1.19 -5.05
CA THR A 79 11.12 0.44 -6.16
C THR A 79 10.76 -0.95 -5.68
N SER A 80 9.47 -1.29 -5.69
CA SER A 80 8.95 -2.62 -5.39
C SER A 80 8.50 -3.29 -6.68
N ILE A 81 9.04 -4.47 -6.97
CA ILE A 81 8.65 -5.30 -8.10
C ILE A 81 7.86 -6.48 -7.53
N GLU A 82 6.59 -6.55 -7.89
CA GLU A 82 5.70 -7.65 -7.54
C GLU A 82 5.51 -8.51 -8.78
N LEU A 83 6.17 -9.67 -8.78
CA LEU A 83 6.05 -10.70 -9.79
C LEU A 83 4.96 -11.69 -9.36
N ARG A 84 4.21 -12.20 -10.33
CA ARG A 84 3.19 -13.20 -10.01
C ARG A 84 3.79 -14.53 -9.52
N PRO A 85 3.19 -15.18 -8.51
CA PRO A 85 3.45 -16.58 -8.21
C PRO A 85 3.07 -17.50 -9.37
N LYS A 86 4.03 -18.21 -9.93
CA LYS A 86 3.80 -19.27 -10.93
C LYS A 86 3.72 -20.67 -10.30
N LYS A 87 3.23 -20.77 -9.07
CA LYS A 87 3.36 -22.00 -8.27
C LYS A 87 2.31 -23.06 -8.58
N ASP A 88 1.14 -22.68 -9.12
CA ASP A 88 0.01 -23.60 -9.29
C ASP A 88 -0.46 -23.73 -10.74
N LEU A 89 -0.64 -24.97 -11.21
CA LEU A 89 -1.23 -25.29 -12.52
C LEU A 89 -2.65 -24.71 -12.67
N ALA A 90 -3.46 -24.79 -11.61
CA ALA A 90 -4.81 -24.22 -11.60
C ALA A 90 -4.79 -22.69 -11.79
N ARG A 91 -3.77 -22.01 -11.25
CA ARG A 91 -3.58 -20.58 -11.41
C ARG A 91 -3.10 -20.24 -12.82
N LEU A 92 -2.24 -21.06 -13.40
CA LEU A 92 -1.84 -20.95 -14.80
C LEU A 92 -3.04 -21.10 -15.75
N ALA A 93 -3.96 -22.02 -15.44
CA ALA A 93 -5.21 -22.18 -16.19
C ALA A 93 -6.16 -20.98 -16.01
N TYR A 94 -6.31 -20.46 -14.79
CA TYR A 94 -7.06 -19.23 -14.53
C TYR A 94 -6.47 -18.02 -15.26
N GLU A 95 -5.15 -17.94 -15.39
CA GLU A 95 -4.46 -16.87 -16.11
C GLU A 95 -4.75 -16.86 -17.61
N MET A 96 -5.08 -18.00 -18.22
CA MET A 96 -5.57 -18.03 -19.59
C MET A 96 -6.92 -17.33 -19.74
N ILE A 97 -7.75 -17.34 -18.69
CA ILE A 97 -9.08 -16.71 -18.66
C ILE A 97 -8.99 -15.25 -18.22
N SER A 98 -8.16 -14.94 -17.22
CA SER A 98 -7.96 -13.59 -16.69
C SER A 98 -6.48 -13.22 -16.70
N PRO A 99 -5.98 -12.60 -17.79
CA PRO A 99 -4.60 -12.21 -17.87
C PRO A 99 -4.35 -11.13 -16.84
N THR A 100 -3.52 -11.49 -15.89
CA THR A 100 -3.09 -10.61 -14.82
C THR A 100 -1.64 -10.22 -15.17
N HIS A 101 -1.14 -9.06 -14.76
CA HIS A 101 0.21 -8.60 -15.11
C HIS A 101 1.12 -8.46 -13.88
N ASP A 102 2.43 -8.60 -14.06
CA ASP A 102 3.41 -8.22 -13.05
C ASP A 102 3.37 -6.70 -12.87
N THR A 103 3.69 -6.22 -11.67
CA THR A 103 3.56 -4.80 -11.32
C THR A 103 4.85 -4.24 -10.74
N VAL A 104 5.16 -3.01 -11.13
CA VAL A 104 6.24 -2.21 -10.55
C VAL A 104 5.62 -1.01 -9.84
N THR A 105 6.04 -0.82 -8.60
CA THR A 105 5.64 0.29 -7.76
C THR A 105 6.87 1.12 -7.42
N VAL A 106 6.93 2.34 -7.91
CA VAL A 106 7.97 3.32 -7.54
C VAL A 106 7.39 4.26 -6.51
N THR A 107 7.93 4.27 -5.30
CA THR A 107 7.50 5.15 -4.21
C THR A 107 8.63 6.06 -3.79
N ILE A 108 8.41 7.37 -3.82
CA ILE A 108 9.37 8.39 -3.43
C ILE A 108 8.77 9.19 -2.26
N PRO A 109 9.26 9.04 -1.03
CA PRO A 109 8.97 9.97 0.05
C PRO A 109 9.32 11.41 -0.36
N LEU A 110 8.35 12.31 -0.25
CA LEU A 110 8.55 13.73 -0.50
C LEU A 110 9.22 14.39 0.69
N HIS A 111 10.04 15.40 0.40
CA HIS A 111 10.70 16.19 1.43
C HIS A 111 9.73 17.21 2.06
N SER A 112 9.98 17.61 3.31
CA SER A 112 9.14 18.53 4.09
C SER A 112 9.02 19.95 3.52
N ILE A 113 9.82 20.28 2.50
CA ILE A 113 9.80 21.58 1.80
C ILE A 113 8.57 21.69 0.87
N CYS A 114 8.03 20.57 0.40
CA CYS A 114 6.88 20.58 -0.51
C CYS A 114 5.60 20.96 0.25
N GLU A 115 4.80 21.87 -0.33
CA GLU A 115 3.49 22.19 0.24
C GLU A 115 2.58 20.96 0.18
N PRO A 116 1.88 20.59 1.27
CA PRO A 116 1.00 19.44 1.28
C PRO A 116 -0.14 19.61 0.27
N HIS A 117 -0.30 18.63 -0.62
CA HIS A 117 -1.39 18.59 -1.61
C HIS A 117 -1.63 17.16 -2.08
N THR A 118 -2.79 16.93 -2.70
CA THR A 118 -3.13 15.61 -3.27
C THR A 118 -3.41 15.70 -4.77
N PHE A 119 -2.85 14.75 -5.52
CA PHE A 119 -3.03 14.58 -6.95
C PHE A 119 -2.96 13.09 -7.29
N ALA A 120 -3.76 12.61 -8.24
CA ALA A 120 -3.64 11.28 -8.79
C ALA A 120 -4.13 11.23 -10.24
N ALA A 121 -3.46 10.40 -11.04
CA ALA A 121 -3.92 10.01 -12.36
C ALA A 121 -4.11 8.49 -12.36
N VAL A 122 -5.32 8.02 -12.60
CA VAL A 122 -5.72 6.63 -12.41
C VAL A 122 -6.27 6.08 -13.72
N ALA A 123 -5.79 4.93 -14.16
CA ALA A 123 -6.38 4.28 -15.33
C ALA A 123 -7.83 3.90 -15.04
N LYS A 124 -8.74 4.14 -15.99
CA LYS A 124 -10.19 3.89 -15.85
C LYS A 124 -10.50 2.46 -15.40
N LYS A 125 -9.74 1.47 -15.88
CA LYS A 125 -9.90 0.06 -15.48
C LYS A 125 -9.48 -0.23 -14.02
N TYR A 126 -8.64 0.62 -13.43
CA TYR A 126 -8.10 0.46 -12.07
C TYR A 126 -8.85 1.30 -11.03
N GLU A 127 -9.79 2.16 -11.45
CA GLU A 127 -10.50 3.11 -10.59
C GLU A 127 -11.20 2.45 -9.39
N ARG A 128 -11.92 1.33 -9.60
CA ARG A 128 -12.61 0.62 -8.51
C ARG A 128 -11.65 0.14 -7.43
N ARG A 129 -10.51 -0.43 -7.83
CA ARG A 129 -9.47 -0.90 -6.90
C ARG A 129 -8.76 0.28 -6.24
N PHE A 130 -8.57 1.38 -6.96
CA PHE A 130 -8.05 2.61 -6.40
C PHE A 130 -8.97 3.14 -5.28
N HIS A 131 -10.28 3.17 -5.51
CA HIS A 131 -11.25 3.62 -4.51
C HIS A 131 -11.26 2.78 -3.24
N SER A 132 -11.13 1.45 -3.37
CA SER A 132 -11.08 0.57 -2.21
C SER A 132 -9.76 0.65 -1.44
N THR A 133 -8.64 0.92 -2.14
CA THR A 133 -7.29 0.92 -1.53
C THR A 133 -6.93 2.28 -0.94
N MET A 134 -7.41 3.36 -1.56
CA MET A 134 -7.03 4.75 -1.26
C MET A 134 -8.26 5.57 -0.86
N SER A 135 -9.07 5.03 0.06
CA SER A 135 -10.31 5.68 0.51
C SER A 135 -10.04 7.02 1.21
N THR A 136 -9.01 7.09 2.06
CA THR A 136 -8.54 8.31 2.72
C THR A 136 -8.11 9.38 1.72
N PHE A 137 -7.43 8.99 0.64
CA PHE A 137 -7.06 9.92 -0.44
C PHE A 137 -8.30 10.57 -1.08
N LEU A 138 -9.35 9.79 -1.34
CA LEU A 138 -10.58 10.26 -1.99
C LEU A 138 -11.41 11.22 -1.13
N ARG A 139 -11.22 11.21 0.19
CA ARG A 139 -11.85 12.21 1.08
C ARG A 139 -11.26 13.61 0.86
N MET A 140 -10.03 13.69 0.37
CA MET A 140 -9.32 14.96 0.14
C MET A 140 -9.36 15.41 -1.32
N ALA A 141 -9.32 14.47 -2.25
CA ALA A 141 -9.26 14.75 -3.68
C ALA A 141 -10.64 14.66 -4.32
N LYS A 142 -10.93 15.58 -5.24
CA LYS A 142 -12.11 15.51 -6.10
C LYS A 142 -11.71 15.05 -7.48
N ARG A 143 -12.61 14.34 -8.16
CA ARG A 143 -12.43 14.02 -9.57
C ARG A 143 -12.48 15.31 -10.39
N ILE A 144 -11.47 15.53 -11.21
CA ILE A 144 -11.37 16.69 -12.09
C ILE A 144 -11.57 16.21 -13.53
N THR A 145 -12.52 16.86 -14.21
CA THR A 145 -12.73 16.70 -15.64
C THR A 145 -11.69 17.54 -16.38
N GLY A 146 -10.80 16.89 -17.13
CA GLY A 146 -9.77 17.52 -17.95
C GLY A 146 -9.00 16.47 -18.74
N GLU A 147 -8.17 16.88 -19.69
CA GLU A 147 -7.27 15.96 -20.38
C GLU A 147 -6.19 15.44 -19.43
N PRO A 148 -5.97 14.12 -19.39
CA PRO A 148 -5.00 13.53 -20.28
C PRO A 148 -5.46 12.15 -20.77
N ALA A 149 -5.66 12.02 -22.08
CA ALA A 149 -5.99 10.77 -22.77
C ALA A 149 -7.31 10.08 -22.37
N HIS A 150 -7.94 9.40 -23.33
CA HIS A 150 -9.30 8.83 -23.23
C HIS A 150 -9.49 7.70 -22.19
N LYS A 151 -8.49 7.39 -21.36
CA LYS A 151 -8.50 6.23 -20.43
C LYS A 151 -7.94 6.53 -19.04
N ILE A 152 -7.65 7.78 -18.70
CA ILE A 152 -7.14 8.17 -17.38
C ILE A 152 -8.15 9.10 -16.69
N HIS A 153 -8.38 8.89 -15.40
CA HIS A 153 -9.20 9.73 -14.54
C HIS A 153 -8.30 10.49 -13.58
N LEU A 154 -8.51 11.80 -13.50
CA LEU A 154 -7.74 12.67 -12.64
C LEU A 154 -8.49 12.98 -11.36
N TYR A 155 -7.74 12.95 -10.28
CA TYR A 155 -8.18 13.33 -8.95
C TYR A 155 -7.19 14.36 -8.43
N ALA A 156 -7.68 15.50 -7.93
CA ALA A 156 -6.80 16.40 -7.20
C ALA A 156 -7.60 17.19 -6.18
N GLU A 157 -6.87 17.76 -5.24
CA GLU A 157 -7.45 18.62 -4.23
C GLU A 157 -8.09 19.89 -4.82
N THR A 158 -7.41 20.48 -5.80
CA THR A 158 -7.85 21.67 -6.55
C THR A 158 -7.51 21.53 -8.02
N THR A 159 -8.27 22.22 -8.87
CA THR A 159 -7.98 22.30 -10.31
C THR A 159 -6.59 22.87 -10.57
N LYS A 160 -6.11 23.80 -9.74
CA LYS A 160 -4.77 24.40 -9.86
C LYS A 160 -3.64 23.38 -9.66
N VAL A 161 -3.78 22.47 -8.70
CA VAL A 161 -2.81 21.38 -8.49
C VAL A 161 -2.75 20.51 -9.75
N CYS A 162 -3.92 20.13 -10.25
CA CYS A 162 -4.05 19.32 -11.46
C CYS A 162 -3.38 19.99 -12.68
N THR A 163 -3.70 21.25 -12.95
CA THR A 163 -3.12 21.99 -14.08
C THR A 163 -1.61 22.16 -13.94
N THR A 164 -1.08 22.37 -12.72
CA THR A 164 0.37 22.48 -12.48
C THR A 164 1.12 21.23 -12.96
N TYR A 165 0.58 20.04 -12.71
CA TYR A 165 1.16 18.78 -13.18
C TYR A 165 0.99 18.59 -14.68
N LEU A 166 -0.20 18.88 -15.23
CA LEU A 166 -0.49 18.65 -16.65
C LEU A 166 0.17 19.64 -17.59
N HIS A 167 0.43 20.86 -17.13
CA HIS A 167 1.17 21.87 -17.90
C HIS A 167 2.66 21.56 -17.99
N ALA A 168 3.20 20.69 -17.12
CA ALA A 168 4.58 20.22 -17.26
C ALA A 168 4.68 19.29 -18.48
N PRO A 169 5.40 19.68 -19.56
CA PRO A 169 5.42 18.90 -20.81
C PRO A 169 5.94 17.47 -20.60
N ARG A 170 6.92 17.33 -19.69
CA ARG A 170 7.51 16.05 -19.31
C ARG A 170 6.49 15.09 -18.67
N VAL A 171 5.65 15.58 -17.76
CA VAL A 171 4.61 14.76 -17.12
C VAL A 171 3.56 14.35 -18.16
N LYS A 172 3.13 15.28 -19.02
CA LYS A 172 2.16 14.99 -20.09
C LYS A 172 2.68 13.94 -21.07
N ALA A 173 3.94 14.05 -21.50
CA ALA A 173 4.57 13.06 -22.38
C ALA A 173 4.65 11.68 -21.71
N LEU A 174 5.20 11.60 -20.49
CA LEU A 174 5.33 10.35 -19.76
C LEU A 174 3.98 9.68 -19.46
N LEU A 175 2.93 10.45 -19.17
CA LEU A 175 1.57 9.90 -19.00
C LEU A 175 1.00 9.32 -20.29
N LYS A 176 1.33 9.91 -21.45
CA LYS A 176 0.93 9.41 -22.77
C LYS A 176 1.68 8.11 -23.08
N ASP A 177 2.99 8.09 -22.88
CA ASP A 177 3.86 6.96 -23.22
C ASP A 177 3.61 5.77 -22.30
N LEU A 178 3.43 6.02 -20.99
CA LEU A 178 3.10 4.99 -20.01
C LEU A 178 1.62 4.55 -20.08
N GLY A 179 0.75 5.29 -20.76
CA GLY A 179 -0.70 5.14 -20.79
C GLY A 179 -1.27 3.71 -20.75
N PRO A 180 -0.83 2.76 -21.60
CA PRO A 180 -1.34 1.38 -21.57
C PRO A 180 -0.86 0.57 -20.35
N ALA A 181 0.30 0.89 -19.80
CA ALA A 181 0.91 0.21 -18.67
C ALA A 181 0.56 0.85 -17.32
N LEU A 182 0.22 2.14 -17.29
CA LEU A 182 -0.10 2.87 -16.05
C LEU A 182 -1.35 2.27 -15.38
N LEU A 183 -1.25 1.96 -14.09
CA LEU A 183 -2.40 1.62 -13.25
C LEU A 183 -2.86 2.85 -12.48
N CYS A 184 -1.94 3.48 -11.75
CA CYS A 184 -2.15 4.77 -11.11
C CYS A 184 -0.82 5.47 -10.84
N CYS A 185 -0.84 6.80 -10.82
CA CYS A 185 0.15 7.62 -10.15
C CYS A 185 -0.55 8.49 -9.11
N VAL A 186 0.09 8.66 -7.96
CA VAL A 186 -0.49 9.31 -6.79
C VAL A 186 0.58 10.19 -6.16
N VAL A 187 0.24 11.43 -5.87
CA VAL A 187 0.94 12.32 -4.96
C VAL A 187 -0.01 12.49 -3.78
N ALA A 188 0.33 11.91 -2.64
CA ALA A 188 -0.50 11.91 -1.46
C ALA A 188 0.24 12.53 -0.28
N ASP A 189 -0.53 13.11 0.63
CA ASP A 189 -0.03 13.77 1.83
C ASP A 189 -0.45 13.04 3.14
N CYS A 190 -1.42 12.12 3.07
CA CYS A 190 -2.13 11.67 4.27
C CYS A 190 -2.39 10.16 4.35
N ASP A 191 -1.67 9.32 3.61
CA ASP A 191 -2.02 7.91 3.56
C ASP A 191 -1.61 7.15 4.85
N GLY A 192 -0.98 7.85 5.82
CA GLY A 192 -0.66 7.34 7.16
C GLY A 192 0.27 6.13 7.19
N THR A 193 0.65 5.60 6.04
CA THR A 193 1.48 4.40 5.89
C THR A 193 2.94 4.84 5.98
N PRO A 194 3.65 4.53 7.08
CA PRO A 194 5.07 4.82 7.16
C PRO A 194 5.79 4.08 6.04
N ILE A 195 6.58 4.82 5.27
CA ILE A 195 7.43 4.22 4.24
C ILE A 195 8.70 3.77 4.95
N ASN A 196 8.85 2.46 5.13
CA ASN A 196 10.11 1.90 5.61
C ASN A 196 11.16 2.03 4.50
N VAL A 197 12.08 2.97 4.68
CA VAL A 197 13.20 3.25 3.75
C VAL A 197 14.39 2.32 4.01
N ASP A 198 14.22 1.30 4.87
CA ASP A 198 15.30 0.38 5.20
C ASP A 198 15.74 -0.42 3.96
N ALA A 199 16.86 0.00 3.39
CA ALA A 199 17.68 -0.82 2.53
C ALA A 199 18.31 -1.87 3.44
N GLY A 200 17.77 -3.09 3.44
CA GLY A 200 18.33 -4.21 4.21
C GLY A 200 19.85 -4.26 4.04
N ARG A 201 20.55 -3.86 5.10
CA ARG A 201 22.01 -3.94 5.19
C ARG A 201 22.27 -5.20 6.02
N GLU A 202 22.70 -6.27 5.35
CA GLU A 202 23.15 -7.51 5.99
C GLU A 202 24.52 -7.36 6.68
N ASP A 203 25.18 -6.20 6.55
CA ASP A 203 26.47 -5.95 7.18
C ASP A 203 26.29 -5.61 8.67
N ASN A 204 26.40 -6.63 9.52
CA ASN A 204 26.47 -6.57 10.99
C ASN A 204 27.72 -5.85 11.55
N THR A 205 28.47 -5.09 10.74
CA THR A 205 29.80 -4.58 11.14
C THR A 205 29.77 -3.20 11.82
N HIS A 206 28.63 -2.50 11.87
CA HIS A 206 28.54 -1.22 12.59
C HIS A 206 27.21 -1.07 13.37
N PRO A 207 27.24 -1.11 14.72
CA PRO A 207 26.04 -1.08 15.57
C PRO A 207 25.36 0.30 15.74
N HIS A 208 25.70 1.32 14.94
CA HIS A 208 25.24 2.71 15.17
C HIS A 208 24.44 3.39 14.05
N THR A 209 23.96 2.68 13.04
CA THR A 209 22.92 3.22 12.14
C THR A 209 21.72 2.29 12.10
N ALA A 210 20.94 2.33 13.19
CA ALA A 210 19.59 1.78 13.22
C ALA A 210 18.78 2.33 12.03
N GLY A 211 18.07 1.45 11.34
CA GLY A 211 17.23 1.76 10.19
C GLY A 211 16.47 3.06 10.38
N HIS A 212 16.78 4.05 9.55
CA HIS A 212 16.07 5.33 9.59
C HIS A 212 14.68 5.10 9.00
N LYS A 213 13.74 4.75 9.87
CA LYS A 213 12.32 4.80 9.57
C LYS A 213 11.94 6.26 9.34
N VAL A 214 11.92 6.66 8.08
CA VAL A 214 11.46 7.99 7.70
C VAL A 214 9.93 7.97 7.71
N GLU A 215 9.34 8.58 8.74
CA GLU A 215 7.90 8.84 8.76
C GLU A 215 7.59 10.00 7.82
N CYS A 216 7.61 9.73 6.52
CA CYS A 216 7.12 10.67 5.52
C CYS A 216 5.59 10.60 5.47
N ARG A 217 4.95 11.73 5.76
CA ARG A 217 3.49 11.90 5.55
C ARG A 217 3.15 11.97 4.08
N SER A 218 4.01 12.65 3.30
CA SER A 218 3.78 12.88 1.88
C SER A 218 4.70 12.03 1.00
N PHE A 219 4.15 11.51 -0.11
CA PHE A 219 4.89 10.67 -1.05
C PHE A 219 4.33 10.76 -2.46
N VAL A 220 5.18 10.41 -3.42
CA VAL A 220 4.81 10.10 -4.80
C VAL A 220 4.85 8.58 -4.98
N ARG A 221 3.79 7.99 -5.53
CA ARG A 221 3.72 6.57 -5.87
C ARG A 221 3.25 6.41 -7.31
N VAL A 222 4.02 5.70 -8.11
CA VAL A 222 3.65 5.31 -9.48
C VAL A 222 3.56 3.79 -9.53
N VAL A 223 2.41 3.27 -9.95
CA VAL A 223 2.14 1.86 -10.11
C VAL A 223 1.86 1.58 -11.58
N CYS A 224 2.66 0.72 -12.19
CA CYS A 224 2.49 0.31 -13.58
C CYS A 224 2.60 -1.21 -13.73
N ARG A 225 2.05 -1.71 -14.83
CA ARG A 225 2.28 -3.08 -15.30
C ARG A 225 3.68 -3.16 -15.89
N VAL A 226 4.36 -4.28 -15.66
CA VAL A 226 5.61 -4.57 -16.34
C VAL A 226 5.30 -5.00 -17.77
N MET A 227 5.60 -4.11 -18.69
CA MET A 227 5.48 -4.28 -20.13
C MET A 227 6.70 -3.66 -20.82
N ASP A 228 7.11 -4.28 -21.93
CA ASP A 228 8.02 -3.67 -22.89
C ASP A 228 7.17 -2.82 -23.83
N LEU A 229 7.47 -1.53 -23.92
CA LEU A 229 6.66 -0.56 -24.66
C LEU A 229 7.16 -0.34 -26.10
N GLY A 230 8.10 -1.18 -26.55
CA GLY A 230 8.83 -1.01 -27.81
C GLY A 230 10.18 -0.32 -27.61
N GLU A 231 11.06 -0.41 -28.62
CA GLU A 231 12.36 0.30 -28.68
C GLU A 231 13.30 0.08 -27.48
N GLY A 232 13.13 -1.02 -26.74
CA GLY A 232 13.90 -1.30 -25.52
C GLY A 232 13.51 -0.45 -24.31
N VAL A 233 12.41 0.32 -24.40
CA VAL A 233 11.90 1.14 -23.31
C VAL A 233 11.00 0.29 -22.41
N SER A 234 11.47 0.07 -21.19
CA SER A 234 10.69 -0.62 -20.16
C SER A 234 9.74 0.35 -19.47
N SER A 235 8.49 -0.05 -19.31
CA SER A 235 7.49 0.64 -18.45
C SER A 235 8.01 0.97 -17.05
N ALA A 236 8.89 0.14 -16.48
CA ALA A 236 9.50 0.38 -15.17
C ALA A 236 10.42 1.62 -15.16
N ALA A 237 11.15 1.84 -16.25
CA ALA A 237 12.03 2.99 -16.42
C ALA A 237 11.21 4.27 -16.56
N LEU A 238 10.18 4.26 -17.42
CA LEU A 238 9.24 5.38 -17.55
C LEU A 238 8.48 5.69 -16.26
N ALA A 239 8.12 4.67 -15.47
CA ALA A 239 7.48 4.86 -14.18
C ALA A 239 8.41 5.57 -13.18
N SER A 240 9.71 5.25 -13.18
CA SER A 240 10.72 5.96 -12.40
C SER A 240 10.85 7.42 -12.85
N ASP A 241 10.92 7.66 -14.15
CA ASP A 241 11.00 9.03 -14.69
C ASP A 241 9.75 9.85 -14.39
N LEU A 242 8.57 9.22 -14.47
CA LEU A 242 7.31 9.87 -14.12
C LEU A 242 7.27 10.21 -12.64
N ALA A 243 7.70 9.30 -11.76
CA ALA A 243 7.77 9.57 -10.32
C ALA A 243 8.68 10.77 -10.03
N LEU A 244 9.83 10.86 -10.70
CA LEU A 244 10.75 12.00 -10.57
C LEU A 244 10.16 13.30 -11.11
N ALA A 245 9.52 13.26 -12.28
CA ALA A 245 8.86 14.43 -12.86
C ALA A 245 7.71 14.94 -11.96
N LEU A 246 7.00 14.03 -11.28
CA LEU A 246 5.99 14.39 -10.29
C LEU A 246 6.62 15.03 -9.05
N VAL A 247 7.75 14.56 -8.54
CA VAL A 247 8.45 15.24 -7.42
C VAL A 247 8.88 16.66 -7.82
N GLU A 248 9.45 16.82 -9.01
CA GLU A 248 9.80 18.14 -9.55
C GLU A 248 8.56 19.02 -9.67
N GLY A 249 7.42 18.47 -10.12
CA GLY A 249 6.13 19.15 -10.13
C GLY A 249 5.65 19.57 -8.75
N SER A 250 5.82 18.71 -7.73
CA SER A 250 5.39 18.98 -6.35
C SER A 250 6.05 20.22 -5.76
N THR A 251 7.32 20.49 -6.10
CA THR A 251 8.03 21.71 -5.66
C THR A 251 7.48 23.00 -6.26
N ARG A 252 6.75 22.91 -7.38
CA ARG A 252 6.15 24.05 -8.09
C ARG A 252 4.72 24.33 -7.65
N VAL A 253 4.07 23.38 -6.98
CA VAL A 253 2.71 23.54 -6.49
C VAL A 253 2.71 24.57 -5.36
N LYS A 254 1.96 25.66 -5.57
CA LYS A 254 1.67 26.67 -4.56
C LYS A 254 0.17 26.89 -4.46
N LEU A 255 -0.43 26.47 -3.37
CA LEU A 255 -1.85 26.68 -3.08
C LEU A 255 -2.13 28.16 -2.83
N THR A 256 -3.33 28.62 -3.20
CA THR A 256 -3.77 29.96 -2.82
C THR A 256 -4.11 29.96 -1.33
N GLY A 257 -4.12 31.13 -0.67
CA GLY A 257 -4.47 31.21 0.76
C GLY A 257 -5.86 30.66 1.08
N LYS A 258 -6.82 30.76 0.14
CA LYS A 258 -8.16 30.17 0.27
C LYS A 258 -8.11 28.65 0.16
N ASP A 259 -7.42 28.13 -0.87
CA ASP A 259 -7.30 26.68 -1.10
C ASP A 259 -6.55 26.00 0.03
N LYS A 260 -5.49 26.64 0.55
CA LYS A 260 -4.71 26.16 1.67
C LYS A 260 -5.56 26.02 2.93
N LYS A 261 -6.36 27.04 3.28
CA LYS A 261 -7.27 26.97 4.43
C LYS A 261 -8.31 25.85 4.28
N ALA A 262 -8.85 25.67 3.07
CA ALA A 262 -9.79 24.58 2.80
C ALA A 262 -9.13 23.21 2.90
N ALA A 263 -7.89 23.08 2.42
CA ALA A 263 -7.07 21.89 2.51
C ALA A 263 -6.77 21.51 3.97
N ASP A 264 -6.29 22.47 4.75
CA ASP A 264 -5.97 22.27 6.16
C ASP A 264 -7.22 21.90 6.98
N LYS A 265 -8.38 22.51 6.67
CA LYS A 265 -9.65 22.14 7.30
C LYS A 265 -10.03 20.67 7.02
N ARG A 266 -9.83 20.19 5.78
CA ARG A 266 -10.08 18.77 5.45
C ARG A 266 -9.12 17.84 6.17
N ARG A 267 -7.83 18.17 6.22
CA ARG A 267 -6.82 17.40 6.97
C ARG A 267 -7.16 17.30 8.45
N GLN A 268 -7.54 18.42 9.08
CA GLN A 268 -7.94 18.45 10.48
C GLN A 268 -9.19 17.60 10.72
N GLY A 269 -10.18 17.65 9.81
CA GLY A 269 -11.37 16.81 9.87
C GLY A 269 -11.03 15.31 9.84
N GLU A 270 -10.16 14.90 8.93
CA GLU A 270 -9.74 13.48 8.80
C GLU A 270 -9.00 12.98 10.04
N VAL A 271 -8.11 13.80 10.61
CA VAL A 271 -7.42 13.46 11.86
C VAL A 271 -8.41 13.31 13.01
N ALA A 272 -9.37 14.24 13.13
CA ALA A 272 -10.39 14.18 14.18
C ALA A 272 -11.31 12.95 14.04
N GLU A 273 -11.72 12.59 12.82
CA GLU A 273 -12.51 11.39 12.55
C GLU A 273 -11.72 10.12 12.87
N SER A 274 -10.47 10.03 12.41
CA SER A 274 -9.59 8.89 12.72
C SER A 274 -9.36 8.71 14.23
N GLU A 275 -9.21 9.82 14.97
CA GLU A 275 -9.11 9.76 16.43
C GLU A 275 -10.42 9.33 17.08
N HIS A 276 -11.56 9.80 16.59
CA HIS A 276 -12.87 9.41 17.11
C HIS A 276 -13.09 7.91 16.95
N ASP A 277 -12.82 7.36 15.77
CA ASP A 277 -12.97 5.93 15.48
C ASP A 277 -12.06 5.08 16.37
N LYS A 278 -10.79 5.48 16.55
CA LYS A 278 -9.86 4.80 17.46
C LYS A 278 -10.36 4.81 18.91
N ARG A 279 -10.94 5.92 19.36
CA ARG A 279 -11.52 6.01 20.71
C ARG A 279 -12.72 5.07 20.84
N MET A 280 -13.60 5.01 19.84
CA MET A 280 -14.75 4.12 19.82
C MET A 280 -14.34 2.64 19.82
N GLU A 281 -13.37 2.26 18.99
CA GLU A 281 -12.84 0.89 18.93
C GLU A 281 -12.19 0.49 20.27
N THR A 282 -11.38 1.38 20.86
CA THR A 282 -10.73 1.13 22.15
C THR A 282 -11.76 0.93 23.27
N GLN A 283 -12.83 1.74 23.27
CA GLN A 283 -13.92 1.58 24.22
C GLN A 283 -14.69 0.27 24.02
N GLN A 284 -14.96 -0.14 22.77
CA GLN A 284 -15.61 -1.41 22.47
C GLN A 284 -14.76 -2.60 22.92
N ARG A 285 -13.46 -2.58 22.60
CA ARG A 285 -12.51 -3.62 23.01
C ARG A 285 -12.39 -3.69 24.54
N ALA A 286 -12.33 -2.55 25.22
CA ALA A 286 -12.32 -2.51 26.68
C ALA A 286 -13.61 -3.10 27.30
N LYS A 287 -14.78 -2.85 26.70
CA LYS A 287 -16.04 -3.47 27.12
C LYS A 287 -16.03 -4.98 26.92
N GLN A 288 -15.58 -5.46 25.76
CA GLN A 288 -15.46 -6.89 25.45
C GLN A 288 -14.50 -7.60 26.42
N ASN A 289 -13.33 -7.00 26.69
CA ASN A 289 -12.37 -7.56 27.64
C ASN A 289 -12.93 -7.63 29.06
N LYS A 290 -13.69 -6.62 29.51
CA LYS A 290 -14.36 -6.65 30.81
C LYS A 290 -15.41 -7.75 30.90
N VAL A 291 -16.21 -7.93 29.84
CA VAL A 291 -17.21 -9.02 29.78
C VAL A 291 -16.53 -10.39 29.76
N ALA A 292 -15.46 -10.55 29.00
CA ALA A 292 -14.69 -11.80 28.96
C ALA A 292 -14.05 -12.13 30.32
N ALA A 293 -13.43 -11.13 30.98
CA ALA A 293 -12.86 -11.30 32.31
C ALA A 293 -13.92 -11.62 33.36
N TYR A 294 -15.10 -11.00 33.27
CA TYR A 294 -16.22 -11.32 34.15
C TYR A 294 -16.71 -12.76 33.91
N LYS A 295 -16.91 -13.18 32.66
CA LYS A 295 -17.29 -14.57 32.34
C LYS A 295 -16.26 -15.59 32.83
N ALA A 296 -14.97 -15.32 32.67
CA ALA A 296 -13.90 -16.18 33.18
C ALA A 296 -13.93 -16.27 34.71
N LYS A 297 -14.17 -15.15 35.41
CA LYS A 297 -14.32 -15.13 36.86
C LYS A 297 -15.56 -15.91 37.33
N MET A 298 -16.67 -15.78 36.62
CA MET A 298 -17.91 -16.52 36.91
C MET A 298 -17.76 -18.03 36.67
N ALA A 299 -16.92 -18.45 35.72
CA ALA A 299 -16.61 -19.86 35.47
C ALA A 299 -15.73 -20.51 36.56
N GLN A 300 -15.04 -19.70 37.38
CA GLN A 300 -14.21 -20.17 38.50
C GLN A 300 -14.94 -20.14 39.85
N MET A 301 -16.17 -19.62 39.91
CA MET A 301 -16.97 -19.57 41.14
C MET A 301 -17.81 -20.84 41.30
N THR A 302 -18.12 -21.21 42.55
CA THR A 302 -19.07 -22.27 42.88
C THR A 302 -20.51 -21.86 42.50
N ASP A 303 -21.40 -22.83 42.25
CA ASP A 303 -22.75 -22.58 41.75
C ASP A 303 -23.59 -21.67 42.67
N GLU A 304 -23.47 -21.80 44.00
CA GLU A 304 -24.14 -20.91 44.96
C GLU A 304 -23.62 -19.46 44.90
N ALA A 305 -22.31 -19.27 44.72
CA ALA A 305 -21.71 -17.94 44.61
C ALA A 305 -22.09 -17.25 43.30
N ARG A 306 -22.30 -18.03 42.23
CA ARG A 306 -22.75 -17.56 40.92
C ARG A 306 -24.18 -17.04 40.97
N GLU A 307 -25.10 -17.73 41.63
CA GLU A 307 -26.50 -17.31 41.74
C GLU A 307 -26.66 -16.00 42.54
N ILE A 308 -25.86 -15.82 43.61
CA ILE A 308 -25.82 -14.58 44.39
C ILE A 308 -25.26 -13.41 43.55
N ALA A 309 -24.23 -13.65 42.73
CA ALA A 309 -23.64 -12.63 41.86
C ALA A 309 -24.62 -12.20 40.75
N GLU A 310 -25.30 -13.15 40.10
CA GLU A 310 -26.30 -12.87 39.06
C GLU A 310 -27.50 -12.10 39.61
N ARG A 311 -28.01 -12.47 40.80
CA ARG A 311 -29.12 -11.74 41.46
C ARG A 311 -28.73 -10.31 41.86
N ARG A 312 -27.48 -10.09 42.26
CA ARG A 312 -26.94 -8.73 42.54
C ARG A 312 -26.80 -7.91 41.26
N GLU A 313 -26.40 -8.52 40.16
CA GLU A 313 -26.24 -7.85 38.87
C GLU A 313 -27.60 -7.48 38.26
N ALA A 314 -28.59 -8.37 38.32
CA ALA A 314 -29.97 -8.11 37.91
C ALA A 314 -30.58 -6.91 38.66
N LYS A 315 -30.40 -6.86 39.99
CA LYS A 315 -30.83 -5.70 40.82
C LYS A 315 -30.13 -4.40 40.41
N ARG A 316 -28.83 -4.45 40.05
CA ARG A 316 -28.08 -3.27 39.57
C ARG A 316 -28.55 -2.82 38.19
N GLN A 317 -28.90 -3.76 37.29
CA GLN A 317 -29.41 -3.43 35.96
C GLN A 317 -30.82 -2.84 36.02
N ALA A 318 -31.71 -3.37 36.87
CA ALA A 318 -33.05 -2.81 37.11
C ALA A 318 -32.97 -1.34 37.59
N LYS A 319 -32.16 -1.07 38.63
CA LYS A 319 -31.94 0.30 39.14
C LYS A 319 -31.35 1.26 38.10
N ARG A 320 -30.53 0.77 37.15
CA ARG A 320 -29.99 1.59 36.06
C ARG A 320 -31.01 1.90 34.98
N ARG A 321 -31.95 0.99 34.71
CA ARG A 321 -33.03 1.19 33.73
C ARG A 321 -34.07 2.17 34.27
N GLU A 322 -34.45 2.07 35.54
CA GLU A 322 -35.37 3.00 36.21
C GLU A 322 -34.84 4.45 36.19
N LYS A 323 -33.56 4.65 36.53
CA LYS A 323 -32.94 5.99 36.49
C LYS A 323 -32.85 6.58 35.07
N LYS A 324 -32.69 5.75 34.05
CA LYS A 324 -32.70 6.20 32.65
C LYS A 324 -34.11 6.54 32.17
N GLY A 325 -35.13 5.82 32.60
CA GLY A 325 -36.53 6.13 32.31
C GLY A 325 -36.95 7.50 32.84
N GLN A 326 -36.59 7.80 34.09
CA GLN A 326 -36.89 9.10 34.72
C GLN A 326 -36.14 10.28 34.09
N ALA A 327 -34.92 10.08 33.58
CA ALA A 327 -34.15 11.14 32.92
C ALA A 327 -34.72 11.53 31.54
N THR A 328 -35.34 10.60 30.82
CA THR A 328 -35.95 10.87 29.51
C THR A 328 -37.29 11.61 29.64
N THR A 329 -38.02 11.43 30.74
CA THR A 329 -39.30 12.12 31.00
C THR A 329 -39.14 13.60 31.37
N ILE A 330 -37.94 14.05 31.74
CA ILE A 330 -37.65 15.45 32.11
C ILE A 330 -37.17 16.29 30.91
N VAL A 331 -36.93 15.68 29.74
CA VAL A 331 -36.40 16.36 28.53
C VAL A 331 -37.41 16.35 27.37
N MET A 332 -38.70 16.16 27.65
CA MET A 332 -39.81 16.43 26.72
C MET A 332 -40.58 17.66 27.17
#